data_AF-A0A1I6UL91-F1
#
_entry.id   AF-A0A1I6UL91-F1
#
_cell.length_a   1.000
_cell.length_b   1.000
_cell.length_c   1.000
_cell.angle_alpha   90.00
_cell.angle_beta   90.00
_cell.angle_gamma   90.00
#
_symmetry.space_group_name_H-M   'P 1'
#
loop_
_entity.id
_entity.type
_entity.pdbx_description
1 polymer ?
#
loop_
_entity_poly.entity_id
_entity_poly.type
_entity_poly.pdbx_seq_one_letter_code
_entity_poly.pdbx_strand_id
1 'polypeptide(L)'
;MKKLPFKVLAVATLATLITATNGNTIHVLAQEQTAQEQKVGNYELGPEGLKKALAQTGSNILVMDLYAKTMIKQPNVNLSNIDLGSEGAELIKSIHLNQDLARINANYWLDTAKPKIQKTARNIVNYDEQFKNYYDILEAAVQKKDKAELKEGLNDLITTINTNSKEVTEVIKMLQDFKTKLYDNSTGFKNNVGGPDGQGGLTALLAGNNALIPQLQAEIEKLRSTQTEHFNNVLAWSIGGGLGAFILIAAAIAGTVVIVVTGGTATPAVVGGLTALGAAGIGLGTAAGVTASKHMDSYNEISKKIGELGTKADLASQAVISLTNAKATLTDLYQTVDQAILSLTSIQQQWNKMGANYTDLHDNIDSMQEHKFSLILDDLKAAKQSWSDIHKDAEFISKDIAFTQETKN
;
A
#
# COMPACT_ATOMS: atom_id res chain seq x y z
N MET A 1 -8.54 49.74 11.69
CA MET A 1 -9.24 48.57 12.28
C MET A 1 -8.90 47.34 11.46
N LYS A 2 -8.52 46.27 12.17
CA LYS A 2 -7.82 45.08 11.66
C LYS A 2 -8.67 44.26 10.68
N LYS A 3 -8.06 43.83 9.57
CA LYS A 3 -8.48 42.66 8.80
C LYS A 3 -7.61 41.49 9.23
N LEU A 4 -8.24 40.37 9.62
CA LEU A 4 -7.60 39.06 9.72
C LEU A 4 -8.53 38.01 9.08
N PRO A 5 -8.01 37.14 8.19
CA PRO A 5 -8.75 36.05 7.54
C PRO A 5 -8.44 34.68 8.17
N PHE A 6 -9.08 33.66 7.59
CA PHE A 6 -8.87 32.20 7.70
C PHE A 6 -9.90 31.40 8.50
N LYS A 7 -10.65 30.62 7.69
CA LYS A 7 -11.51 29.51 8.05
C LYS A 7 -10.69 28.47 8.81
N VAL A 8 -11.06 28.22 10.07
CA VAL A 8 -10.72 26.97 10.74
C VAL A 8 -11.65 25.91 10.17
N LEU A 9 -11.13 25.09 9.26
CA LEU A 9 -11.79 23.86 8.87
C LEU A 9 -11.62 22.90 10.05
N ALA A 10 -12.69 22.73 10.83
CA ALA A 10 -12.75 21.71 11.86
C ALA A 10 -12.65 20.34 11.17
N VAL A 11 -11.50 19.67 11.30
CA VAL A 11 -11.39 18.24 11.02
C VAL A 11 -12.10 17.53 12.17
N ALA A 12 -13.39 17.31 12.01
CA ALA A 12 -14.10 16.33 12.82
C ALA A 12 -13.66 14.94 12.35
N THR A 13 -12.57 14.42 12.90
CA THR A 13 -12.28 13.00 12.88
C THR A 13 -13.44 12.28 13.56
N LEU A 14 -14.34 11.68 12.77
CA LEU A 14 -15.22 10.63 13.24
C LEU A 14 -14.34 9.40 13.53
N ALA A 15 -13.77 9.38 14.73
CA ALA A 15 -13.29 8.16 15.35
C ALA A 15 -14.52 7.37 15.80
N THR A 16 -15.10 6.56 14.91
CA THR A 16 -15.97 5.46 15.33
C THR A 16 -15.08 4.38 15.91
N LEU A 17 -14.74 4.54 17.19
CA LEU A 17 -14.35 3.43 18.06
C LEU A 17 -15.56 2.50 18.15
N ILE A 18 -15.61 1.48 17.28
CA ILE A 18 -16.48 0.33 17.52
C ILE A 18 -15.77 -0.47 18.61
N THR A 19 -16.05 -0.12 19.86
CA THR A 19 -15.80 -1.02 20.97
C THR A 19 -16.66 -2.26 20.74
N ALA A 20 -15.99 -3.36 20.46
CA ALA A 20 -16.59 -4.69 20.49
C ALA A 20 -17.08 -4.96 21.91
N THR A 21 -18.34 -4.62 22.18
CA THR A 21 -19.09 -5.13 23.32
C THR A 21 -20.42 -5.65 22.80
N ASN A 22 -20.61 -6.94 23.06
CA ASN A 22 -21.75 -7.75 22.68
C ASN A 22 -23.09 -7.07 22.99
N GLY A 23 -24.04 -7.21 22.07
CA GLY A 23 -25.48 -7.16 22.37
C GLY A 23 -26.15 -5.79 22.30
N ASN A 24 -27.24 -5.76 21.55
CA ASN A 24 -28.36 -4.80 21.57
C ASN A 24 -28.24 -3.60 20.61
N THR A 25 -28.91 -3.76 19.48
CA THR A 25 -29.48 -2.70 18.65
C THR A 25 -30.25 -1.68 19.50
N ILE A 26 -29.96 -0.39 19.32
CA ILE A 26 -30.79 0.69 19.87
C ILE A 26 -32.15 0.63 19.16
N HIS A 27 -33.15 0.16 19.90
CA HIS A 27 -34.56 0.26 19.55
C HIS A 27 -34.98 1.74 19.60
N VAL A 28 -35.35 2.30 18.45
CA VAL A 28 -36.22 3.48 18.41
C VAL A 28 -37.64 2.99 18.69
N LEU A 29 -38.28 3.58 19.71
CA LEU A 29 -39.64 3.31 20.15
C LEU A 29 -40.65 3.70 19.05
N ALA A 30 -41.37 2.72 18.52
CA ALA A 30 -42.74 2.85 18.00
C ALA A 30 -43.42 1.47 17.89
N GLN A 31 -44.18 1.14 18.94
CA GLN A 31 -45.41 0.33 19.02
C GLN A 31 -45.54 -1.01 18.25
N GLU A 32 -45.83 -2.06 19.03
CA GLU A 32 -45.97 -3.50 18.68
C GLU A 32 -47.04 -3.85 17.64
N GLN A 33 -46.72 -4.75 16.69
CA GLN A 33 -47.44 -6.02 16.46
C GLN A 33 -46.73 -6.95 15.45
N THR A 34 -46.34 -8.13 15.95
CA THR A 34 -46.31 -9.45 15.27
C THR A 34 -45.75 -9.59 13.84
N ALA A 35 -44.46 -9.89 13.73
CA ALA A 35 -43.87 -10.99 12.97
C ALA A 35 -42.35 -10.93 13.16
N GLN A 36 -41.69 -12.06 13.41
CA GLN A 36 -40.28 -12.17 13.00
C GLN A 36 -40.30 -12.00 11.48
N GLU A 37 -39.98 -10.80 10.98
CA GLU A 37 -39.55 -10.65 9.60
C GLU A 37 -38.25 -11.44 9.49
N GLN A 38 -38.36 -12.72 9.09
CA GLN A 38 -37.25 -13.42 8.48
C GLN A 38 -36.72 -12.46 7.40
N LYS A 39 -35.43 -12.10 7.49
CA LYS A 39 -34.71 -11.53 6.36
C LYS A 39 -34.86 -12.52 5.22
N VAL A 40 -35.83 -12.28 4.34
CA VAL A 40 -36.05 -13.14 3.20
C VAL A 40 -35.79 -12.33 1.94
N GLY A 41 -34.70 -12.70 1.29
CA GLY A 41 -34.34 -12.24 -0.04
C GLY A 41 -33.23 -11.21 -0.02
N ASN A 42 -32.29 -11.38 -0.96
CA ASN A 42 -31.12 -10.55 -1.19
C ASN A 42 -30.03 -10.71 -0.11
N TYR A 43 -29.47 -11.92 -0.02
CA TYR A 43 -28.41 -12.25 0.93
C TYR A 43 -27.06 -11.57 0.59
N GLU A 44 -26.94 -10.83 -0.52
CA GLU A 44 -25.68 -10.16 -0.93
C GLU A 44 -24.49 -11.13 -0.85
N LEU A 45 -24.54 -12.21 -1.63
CA LEU A 45 -23.53 -13.28 -1.63
C LEU A 45 -22.25 -12.90 -2.40
N GLY A 46 -22.21 -11.72 -2.99
CA GLY A 46 -21.10 -11.28 -3.82
C GLY A 46 -19.95 -10.63 -3.05
N PRO A 47 -18.85 -10.34 -3.76
CA PRO A 47 -17.69 -9.64 -3.22
C PRO A 47 -17.85 -8.10 -3.31
N GLU A 48 -19.05 -7.55 -3.16
CA GLU A 48 -19.28 -6.10 -3.28
C GLU A 48 -18.41 -5.31 -2.28
N GLY A 49 -17.37 -4.64 -2.79
CA GLY A 49 -16.39 -3.89 -1.98
C GLY A 49 -14.95 -4.37 -2.15
N LEU A 50 -14.72 -5.63 -2.58
CA LEU A 50 -13.37 -6.14 -2.83
C LEU A 50 -12.66 -5.39 -3.97
N LYS A 51 -13.38 -4.96 -5.01
CA LYS A 51 -12.78 -4.29 -6.18
C LYS A 51 -11.91 -3.09 -5.80
N LYS A 52 -12.45 -2.17 -4.99
CA LYS A 52 -11.72 -0.98 -4.54
C LYS A 52 -10.57 -1.36 -3.61
N ALA A 53 -10.80 -2.29 -2.69
CA ALA A 53 -9.79 -2.74 -1.75
C ALA A 53 -8.61 -3.40 -2.47
N LEU A 54 -8.88 -4.25 -3.48
CA LEU A 54 -7.87 -4.84 -4.36
C LEU A 54 -7.09 -3.77 -5.12
N ALA A 55 -7.78 -2.78 -5.70
CA ALA A 55 -7.11 -1.68 -6.41
C ALA A 55 -6.13 -0.93 -5.50
N GLN A 56 -6.53 -0.66 -4.25
CA GLN A 56 -5.67 -0.05 -3.24
C GLN A 56 -4.51 -0.97 -2.83
N THR A 57 -4.77 -2.26 -2.60
CA THR A 57 -3.73 -3.25 -2.25
C THR A 57 -2.68 -3.36 -3.35
N GLY A 58 -3.09 -3.51 -4.61
CA GLY A 58 -2.18 -3.57 -5.75
C GLY A 58 -1.33 -2.30 -5.88
N SER A 59 -1.98 -1.13 -5.75
CA SER A 59 -1.27 0.16 -5.72
C SER A 59 -0.20 0.19 -4.63
N ASN A 60 -0.54 -0.17 -3.40
CA ASN A 60 0.39 -0.14 -2.27
C ASN A 60 1.59 -1.10 -2.46
N ILE A 61 1.38 -2.28 -3.05
CA ILE A 61 2.48 -3.21 -3.36
C ILE A 61 3.49 -2.58 -4.32
N LEU A 62 3.00 -1.90 -5.36
CA LEU A 62 3.85 -1.28 -6.38
C LEU A 62 4.72 -0.16 -5.80
N VAL A 63 4.11 0.67 -4.96
CA VAL A 63 4.78 1.76 -4.23
C VAL A 63 5.87 1.19 -3.32
N MET A 64 5.52 0.18 -2.54
CA MET A 64 6.44 -0.46 -1.61
C MET A 64 7.62 -1.14 -2.32
N ASP A 65 7.38 -1.78 -3.47
CA ASP A 65 8.45 -2.38 -4.28
C ASP A 65 9.44 -1.33 -4.80
N LEU A 66 8.94 -0.18 -5.26
CA LEU A 66 9.77 0.93 -5.72
C LEU A 66 10.68 1.44 -4.59
N TYR A 67 10.10 1.65 -3.41
CA TYR A 67 10.85 2.12 -2.24
C TYR A 67 11.84 1.08 -1.74
N ALA A 68 11.43 -0.19 -1.60
CA ALA A 68 12.31 -1.28 -1.16
C ALA A 68 13.53 -1.43 -2.09
N LYS A 69 13.31 -1.44 -3.41
CA LYS A 69 14.40 -1.51 -4.40
C LYS A 69 15.32 -0.29 -4.34
N THR A 70 14.77 0.89 -4.04
CA THR A 70 15.58 2.09 -3.86
C THR A 70 16.47 1.98 -2.63
N MET A 71 15.92 1.57 -1.48
CA MET A 71 16.69 1.40 -0.25
C MET A 71 17.81 0.37 -0.40
N ILE A 72 17.54 -0.75 -1.09
CA ILE A 72 18.56 -1.78 -1.37
C ILE A 72 19.72 -1.23 -2.20
N LYS A 73 19.43 -0.36 -3.17
CA LYS A 73 20.43 0.23 -4.05
C LYS A 73 21.13 1.45 -3.44
N GLN A 74 20.66 1.97 -2.31
CA GLN A 74 21.26 3.13 -1.67
C GLN A 74 22.56 2.75 -0.94
N PRO A 75 23.71 3.34 -1.31
CA PRO A 75 24.95 3.10 -0.58
C PRO A 75 24.94 3.79 0.78
N ASN A 76 25.77 3.30 1.70
CA ASN A 76 26.03 4.01 2.95
C ASN A 76 26.73 5.34 2.66
N VAL A 77 26.38 6.38 3.41
CA VAL A 77 27.04 7.69 3.25
C VAL A 77 28.50 7.59 3.70
N ASN A 78 29.44 8.24 3.00
CA ASN A 78 30.84 8.24 3.41
C ASN A 78 31.33 9.68 3.60
N LEU A 79 31.56 10.05 4.87
CA LEU A 79 32.05 11.36 5.28
C LEU A 79 33.42 11.28 5.97
N SER A 80 34.20 10.22 5.74
CA SER A 80 35.52 10.03 6.36
C SER A 80 36.53 11.17 6.09
N ASN A 81 36.31 11.95 5.03
CA ASN A 81 37.15 13.11 4.66
C ASN A 81 36.67 14.44 5.26
N ILE A 82 35.61 14.43 6.08
CA ILE A 82 35.11 15.61 6.78
C ILE A 82 35.36 15.41 8.27
N ASP A 83 36.10 16.33 8.89
CA ASP A 83 36.22 16.34 10.35
C ASP A 83 34.89 16.80 10.97
N LEU A 84 34.26 15.88 11.69
CA LEU A 84 33.00 16.09 12.40
C LEU A 84 33.16 15.91 13.92
N GLY A 85 34.41 15.78 14.41
CA GLY A 85 34.70 15.45 15.80
C GLY A 85 34.15 14.09 16.25
N SER A 86 34.30 13.81 17.56
CA SER A 86 33.87 12.54 18.16
C SER A 86 32.36 12.33 18.14
N GLU A 87 31.58 13.41 18.33
CA GLU A 87 30.12 13.36 18.28
C GLU A 87 29.63 13.02 16.87
N GLY A 88 30.20 13.64 15.84
CA GLY A 88 29.87 13.31 14.45
C GLY A 88 30.26 11.89 14.05
N ALA A 89 31.36 11.36 14.57
CA ALA A 89 31.77 9.97 14.32
C ALA A 89 30.74 8.96 14.85
N GLU A 90 30.23 9.15 16.08
CA GLU A 90 29.17 8.31 16.64
C GLU A 90 27.84 8.47 15.89
N LEU A 91 27.55 9.68 15.45
CA LEU A 91 26.35 9.96 14.66
C LEU A 91 26.37 9.25 13.30
N ILE A 92 27.54 9.22 12.63
CA ILE A 92 27.71 8.50 11.36
C ILE A 92 27.52 7.00 11.54
N LYS A 93 28.05 6.41 12.62
CA LYS A 93 27.78 4.98 12.94
C LYS A 93 26.28 4.73 13.09
N SER A 94 25.58 5.62 13.79
CA SER A 94 24.13 5.52 14.01
C SER A 94 23.35 5.69 12.70
N ILE A 95 23.82 6.55 11.78
CA ILE A 95 23.26 6.70 10.43
C ILE A 95 23.47 5.44 9.60
N HIS A 96 24.67 4.87 9.61
CA HIS A 96 24.94 3.60 8.91
C HIS A 96 24.04 2.47 9.41
N LEU A 97 23.85 2.38 10.72
CA LEU A 97 22.92 1.41 11.30
C LEU A 97 21.48 1.59 10.77
N ASN A 98 20.98 2.84 10.68
CA ASN A 98 19.66 3.09 10.10
C ASN A 98 19.58 2.71 8.61
N GLN A 99 20.65 2.98 7.83
CA GLN A 99 20.74 2.57 6.43
C GLN A 99 20.76 1.04 6.28
N ASP A 100 21.48 0.34 7.15
CA ASP A 100 21.48 -1.13 7.23
C ASP A 100 20.10 -1.68 7.57
N LEU A 101 19.45 -1.13 8.60
CA LEU A 101 18.08 -1.50 8.97
C LEU A 101 17.08 -1.19 7.86
N ALA A 102 17.27 -0.12 7.09
CA ALA A 102 16.40 0.22 5.97
C ALA A 102 16.49 -0.85 4.87
N ARG A 103 17.70 -1.34 4.57
CA ARG A 103 17.92 -2.47 3.65
C ARG A 103 17.33 -3.77 4.18
N ILE A 104 17.48 -4.06 5.47
CA ILE A 104 16.87 -5.24 6.10
C ILE A 104 15.34 -5.18 5.98
N ASN A 105 14.73 -4.04 6.27
CA ASN A 105 13.29 -3.84 6.16
C ASN A 105 12.82 -3.93 4.70
N ALA A 106 13.59 -3.41 3.74
CA ALA A 106 13.30 -3.52 2.32
C ALA A 106 13.31 -4.99 1.83
N ASN A 107 14.31 -5.77 2.25
CA ASN A 107 14.34 -7.21 1.96
C ASN A 107 13.19 -7.95 2.63
N TYR A 108 12.85 -7.62 3.88
CA TYR A 108 11.68 -8.20 4.55
C TYR A 108 10.38 -7.94 3.77
N TRP A 109 10.22 -6.73 3.22
CA TRP A 109 9.09 -6.43 2.35
C TRP A 109 9.05 -7.38 1.13
N LEU A 110 10.15 -7.44 0.37
CA LEU A 110 10.22 -8.19 -0.89
C LEU A 110 10.08 -9.70 -0.66
N ASP A 111 10.73 -10.24 0.38
CA ASP A 111 10.88 -11.67 0.58
C ASP A 111 9.79 -12.27 1.48
N THR A 112 9.13 -11.45 2.32
CA THR A 112 8.17 -11.94 3.33
C THR A 112 6.81 -11.26 3.23
N ALA A 113 6.74 -9.93 3.31
CA ALA A 113 5.47 -9.24 3.42
C ALA A 113 4.66 -9.30 2.11
N LYS A 114 5.30 -8.95 0.99
CA LYS A 114 4.69 -8.97 -0.35
C LYS A 114 4.14 -10.36 -0.70
N PRO A 115 4.90 -11.47 -0.60
CA PRO A 115 4.38 -12.81 -0.92
C PRO A 115 3.12 -13.19 -0.13
N LYS A 116 3.00 -12.76 1.14
CA LYS A 116 1.82 -13.00 1.97
C LYS A 116 0.60 -12.19 1.50
N ILE A 117 0.79 -10.94 1.07
CA ILE A 117 -0.28 -10.14 0.46
C ILE A 117 -0.71 -10.73 -0.89
N GLN A 118 0.24 -11.17 -1.71
CA GLN A 118 -0.04 -11.85 -2.98
C GLN A 118 -0.83 -13.15 -2.77
N LYS A 119 -0.55 -13.88 -1.68
CA LYS A 119 -1.37 -15.05 -1.28
C LYS A 119 -2.82 -14.64 -0.99
N THR A 120 -3.06 -13.53 -0.29
CA THR A 120 -4.43 -13.02 -0.07
C THR A 120 -5.17 -12.79 -1.39
N ALA A 121 -4.50 -12.20 -2.39
CA ALA A 121 -5.09 -12.02 -3.72
C ALA A 121 -5.32 -13.36 -4.45
N ARG A 122 -4.40 -14.31 -4.32
CA ARG A 122 -4.56 -15.67 -4.85
C ARG A 122 -5.75 -16.40 -4.23
N ASN A 123 -6.00 -16.21 -2.94
CA ASN A 123 -7.16 -16.82 -2.27
C ASN A 123 -8.49 -16.30 -2.82
N ILE A 124 -8.55 -15.04 -3.27
CA ILE A 124 -9.71 -14.44 -3.93
C ILE A 124 -9.92 -15.09 -5.31
N VAL A 125 -8.84 -15.30 -6.09
CA VAL A 125 -8.88 -16.04 -7.36
C VAL A 125 -9.38 -17.48 -7.15
N ASN A 126 -8.79 -18.20 -6.20
CA ASN A 126 -9.16 -19.58 -5.89
C ASN A 126 -10.62 -19.69 -5.43
N TYR A 127 -11.13 -18.72 -4.66
CA TYR A 127 -12.52 -18.71 -4.23
C TYR A 127 -13.49 -18.45 -5.38
N ASP A 128 -13.16 -17.54 -6.33
CA ASP A 128 -13.95 -17.36 -7.55
C ASP A 128 -14.04 -18.67 -8.36
N GLU A 129 -12.92 -19.38 -8.51
CA GLU A 129 -12.89 -20.69 -9.19
C GLU A 129 -13.75 -21.73 -8.45
N GLN A 130 -13.63 -21.81 -7.12
CA GLN A 130 -14.48 -22.68 -6.30
C GLN A 130 -15.96 -22.33 -6.46
N PHE A 131 -16.32 -21.05 -6.35
CA PHE A 131 -17.70 -20.59 -6.50
C PHE A 131 -18.26 -20.94 -7.88
N LYS A 132 -17.48 -20.76 -8.95
CA LYS A 132 -17.87 -21.16 -10.32
C LYS A 132 -18.11 -22.67 -10.45
N ASN A 133 -17.28 -23.49 -9.81
CA ASN A 133 -17.43 -24.95 -9.83
C ASN A 133 -18.67 -25.41 -9.05
N TYR A 134 -19.00 -24.73 -7.95
CA TYR A 134 -20.20 -25.04 -7.14
C TYR A 134 -21.48 -24.45 -7.76
N TYR A 135 -21.39 -23.45 -8.63
CA TYR A 135 -22.57 -22.74 -9.14
C TYR A 135 -23.62 -23.67 -9.75
N ASP A 136 -23.23 -24.56 -10.66
CA ASP A 136 -24.18 -25.43 -11.36
C ASP A 136 -24.82 -26.44 -10.39
N ILE A 137 -24.08 -26.88 -9.37
CA ILE A 137 -24.58 -27.76 -8.30
C ILE A 137 -25.61 -27.02 -7.43
N LEU A 138 -25.26 -25.80 -6.99
CA LEU A 138 -26.14 -24.96 -6.17
C LEU A 138 -27.41 -24.57 -6.94
N GLU A 139 -27.28 -24.22 -8.22
CA GLU A 139 -28.41 -23.94 -9.10
C GLU A 139 -29.34 -25.16 -9.23
N ALA A 140 -28.79 -26.35 -9.47
CA ALA A 140 -29.57 -27.58 -9.57
C ALA A 140 -30.27 -27.92 -8.25
N ALA A 141 -29.59 -27.76 -7.11
CA ALA A 141 -30.17 -27.97 -5.79
C ALA A 141 -31.33 -27.01 -5.52
N VAL A 142 -31.18 -25.72 -5.87
CA VAL A 142 -32.25 -24.71 -5.76
C VAL A 142 -33.45 -25.08 -6.65
N GLN A 143 -33.22 -25.47 -7.90
CA GLN A 143 -34.29 -25.84 -8.85
C GLN A 143 -35.06 -27.10 -8.40
N LYS A 144 -34.35 -28.10 -7.88
CA LYS A 144 -34.94 -29.34 -7.34
C LYS A 144 -35.52 -29.16 -5.94
N LYS A 145 -35.28 -28.01 -5.29
CA LYS A 145 -35.57 -27.74 -3.88
C LYS A 145 -34.87 -28.75 -2.95
N ASP A 146 -33.68 -29.21 -3.35
CA ASP A 146 -32.85 -30.10 -2.54
C ASP A 146 -32.14 -29.27 -1.46
N LYS A 147 -32.78 -29.22 -0.29
CA LYS A 147 -32.27 -28.47 0.87
C LYS A 147 -30.96 -29.03 1.40
N ALA A 148 -30.76 -30.34 1.32
CA ALA A 148 -29.57 -30.99 1.87
C ALA A 148 -28.34 -30.67 1.00
N GLU A 149 -28.47 -30.86 -0.32
CA GLU A 149 -27.41 -30.55 -1.28
C GLU A 149 -27.06 -29.04 -1.27
N LEU A 150 -28.07 -28.17 -1.14
CA LEU A 150 -27.84 -26.73 -1.02
C LEU A 150 -27.06 -26.36 0.24
N LYS A 151 -27.41 -26.93 1.40
CA LYS A 151 -26.71 -26.66 2.67
C LYS A 151 -25.27 -27.16 2.63
N GLU A 152 -25.03 -28.35 2.08
CA GLU A 152 -23.68 -28.91 1.91
C GLU A 152 -22.79 -27.97 1.07
N GLY A 153 -23.29 -27.56 -0.10
CA GLY A 153 -22.54 -26.65 -0.98
C GLY A 153 -22.27 -25.27 -0.36
N LEU A 154 -23.23 -24.72 0.38
CA LEU A 154 -23.02 -23.46 1.11
C LEU A 154 -22.01 -23.60 2.25
N ASN A 155 -22.03 -24.72 2.98
CA ASN A 155 -21.10 -24.97 4.08
C ASN A 155 -19.64 -25.03 3.61
N ASP A 156 -19.37 -25.62 2.45
CA ASP A 156 -18.03 -25.63 1.84
C ASP A 156 -17.55 -24.21 1.49
N LEU A 157 -18.43 -23.38 0.94
CA LEU A 157 -18.14 -21.98 0.64
C LEU A 157 -17.92 -21.16 1.91
N ILE A 158 -18.73 -21.36 2.96
CA ILE A 158 -18.57 -20.73 4.29
C ILE A 158 -17.21 -21.07 4.89
N THR A 159 -16.83 -22.35 4.83
CA THR A 159 -15.54 -22.83 5.35
C THR A 159 -14.37 -22.11 4.69
N THR A 160 -14.45 -21.90 3.37
CA THR A 160 -13.39 -21.22 2.62
C THR A 160 -13.39 -19.71 2.88
N ILE A 161 -14.55 -19.07 2.97
CA ILE A 161 -14.68 -17.66 3.39
C ILE A 161 -14.02 -17.42 4.75
N ASN A 162 -14.34 -18.25 5.74
CA ASN A 162 -13.81 -18.13 7.10
C ASN A 162 -12.30 -18.34 7.14
N THR A 163 -11.79 -19.30 6.36
CA THR A 163 -10.36 -19.54 6.19
C THR A 163 -9.67 -18.31 5.61
N ASN A 164 -10.21 -17.74 4.53
CA ASN A 164 -9.65 -16.55 3.88
C ASN A 164 -9.64 -15.34 4.81
N SER A 165 -10.72 -15.10 5.57
CA SER A 165 -10.77 -14.02 6.57
C SER A 165 -9.67 -14.15 7.63
N LYS A 166 -9.48 -15.37 8.15
CA LYS A 166 -8.44 -15.65 9.15
C LYS A 166 -7.05 -15.40 8.58
N GLU A 167 -6.77 -15.87 7.37
CA GLU A 167 -5.47 -15.63 6.74
C GLU A 167 -5.21 -14.13 6.52
N VAL A 168 -6.20 -13.35 6.07
CA VAL A 168 -6.05 -11.88 5.94
C VAL A 168 -5.74 -11.24 7.29
N THR A 169 -6.38 -11.72 8.37
CA THR A 169 -6.13 -11.25 9.74
C THR A 169 -4.66 -11.45 10.15
N GLU A 170 -4.06 -12.58 9.78
CA GLU A 170 -2.66 -12.88 10.06
C GLU A 170 -1.71 -11.96 9.26
N VAL A 171 -2.04 -11.66 8.00
CA VAL A 171 -1.29 -10.71 7.18
C VAL A 171 -1.36 -9.30 7.77
N ILE A 172 -2.53 -8.85 8.23
CA ILE A 172 -2.70 -7.55 8.89
C ILE A 172 -1.80 -7.43 10.13
N LYS A 173 -1.78 -8.45 11.00
CA LYS A 173 -0.92 -8.45 12.20
C LYS A 173 0.56 -8.38 11.85
N MET A 174 0.99 -9.17 10.85
CA MET A 174 2.36 -9.13 10.35
C MET A 174 2.75 -7.73 9.84
N LEU A 175 1.86 -7.06 9.11
CA LEU A 175 2.11 -5.71 8.63
C LEU A 175 2.11 -4.66 9.75
N GLN A 176 1.32 -4.85 10.82
CA GLN A 176 1.37 -3.99 12.00
C GLN A 176 2.73 -4.08 12.71
N ASP A 177 3.25 -5.29 12.88
CA ASP A 177 4.59 -5.50 13.46
C ASP A 177 5.68 -4.91 12.57
N PHE A 178 5.55 -5.10 11.25
CA PHE A 178 6.48 -4.54 10.28
C PHE A 178 6.45 -3.00 10.28
N LYS A 179 5.26 -2.39 10.37
CA LYS A 179 5.07 -0.95 10.48
C LYS A 179 5.82 -0.37 11.68
N THR A 180 5.79 -1.04 12.83
CA THR A 180 6.53 -0.59 14.03
C THR A 180 8.04 -0.55 13.76
N LYS A 181 8.60 -1.61 13.14
CA LYS A 181 10.03 -1.64 12.78
C LYS A 181 10.43 -0.52 11.81
N LEU A 182 9.55 -0.20 10.87
CA LEU A 182 9.74 0.88 9.92
C LEU A 182 9.67 2.25 10.61
N TYR A 183 8.71 2.44 11.51
CA TYR A 183 8.56 3.67 12.28
C TYR A 183 9.77 3.94 13.17
N ASP A 184 10.26 2.93 13.89
CA ASP A 184 11.43 3.06 14.76
C ASP A 184 12.67 3.43 13.96
N ASN A 185 12.93 2.74 12.85
CA ASN A 185 14.03 3.07 11.95
C ASN A 185 13.86 4.47 11.34
N SER A 186 12.66 4.83 10.86
CA SER A 186 12.37 6.15 10.27
C SER A 186 12.62 7.28 11.25
N THR A 187 12.18 7.10 12.50
CA THR A 187 12.33 8.10 13.57
C THR A 187 13.79 8.21 13.99
N GLY A 188 14.47 7.08 14.23
CA GLY A 188 15.89 7.06 14.54
C GLY A 188 16.72 7.71 13.43
N PHE A 189 16.40 7.41 12.16
CA PHE A 189 17.11 7.98 11.03
C PHE A 189 16.89 9.50 10.91
N LYS A 190 15.64 9.95 11.03
CA LYS A 190 15.32 11.39 11.05
C LYS A 190 16.07 12.13 12.15
N ASN A 191 16.07 11.59 13.37
CA ASN A 191 16.72 12.20 14.51
C ASN A 191 18.24 12.26 14.34
N ASN A 192 18.85 11.21 13.77
CA ASN A 192 20.29 11.20 13.56
C ASN A 192 20.72 12.16 12.43
N VAL A 193 19.92 12.27 11.37
CA VAL A 193 20.24 13.16 10.23
C VAL A 193 19.97 14.62 10.55
N GLY A 194 18.79 14.95 11.08
CA GLY A 194 18.35 16.34 11.26
C GLY A 194 18.07 16.75 12.72
N GLY A 195 18.27 15.88 13.70
CA GLY A 195 17.83 16.14 15.08
C GLY A 195 16.31 15.95 15.28
N PRO A 196 15.84 15.86 16.54
CA PRO A 196 14.41 15.65 16.86
C PRO A 196 13.49 16.77 16.34
N ASP A 197 14.00 18.00 16.27
CA ASP A 197 13.31 19.20 15.81
C ASP A 197 13.67 19.62 14.37
N GLY A 198 14.54 18.85 13.70
CA GLY A 198 15.03 19.18 12.36
C GLY A 198 16.14 20.25 12.33
N GLN A 199 16.64 20.69 13.48
CA GLN A 199 17.67 21.74 13.60
C GLN A 199 19.02 21.23 14.13
N GLY A 200 19.18 19.91 14.26
CA GLY A 200 20.35 19.27 14.86
C GLY A 200 20.93 18.15 14.00
N GLY A 201 21.52 17.16 14.67
CA GLY A 201 22.07 15.97 14.03
C GLY A 201 23.19 16.27 13.04
N LEU A 202 23.33 15.41 12.03
CA LEU A 202 24.45 15.48 11.10
C LEU A 202 24.37 16.73 10.23
N THR A 203 23.17 17.15 9.82
CA THR A 203 23.00 18.38 9.03
C THR A 203 23.57 19.59 9.78
N ALA A 204 23.31 19.73 11.07
CA ALA A 204 23.82 20.87 11.85
C ALA A 204 25.36 20.87 11.94
N LEU A 205 25.97 19.70 12.12
CA LEU A 205 27.43 19.56 12.10
C LEU A 205 28.02 19.95 10.74
N LEU A 206 27.40 19.50 9.64
CA LEU A 206 27.84 19.85 8.30
C LEU A 206 27.62 21.34 7.99
N ALA A 207 26.55 21.95 8.51
CA ALA A 207 26.28 23.37 8.36
C ALA A 207 27.34 24.27 9.01
N GLY A 208 28.00 23.78 10.07
CA GLY A 208 29.17 24.43 10.66
C GLY A 208 30.35 24.60 9.69
N ASN A 209 30.46 23.69 8.71
CA ASN A 209 31.49 23.71 7.67
C ASN A 209 31.00 24.35 6.36
N ASN A 210 29.69 24.29 6.07
CA ASN A 210 29.08 24.90 4.89
C ASN A 210 27.69 25.47 5.19
N ALA A 211 27.60 26.81 5.29
CA ALA A 211 26.37 27.52 5.65
C ALA A 211 25.21 27.39 4.64
N LEU A 212 25.45 26.87 3.43
CA LEU A 212 24.40 26.64 2.42
C LEU A 212 23.62 25.33 2.63
N ILE A 213 24.10 24.44 3.49
CA ILE A 213 23.49 23.12 3.73
C ILE A 213 22.03 23.19 4.21
N PRO A 214 21.66 24.07 5.16
CA PRO A 214 20.25 24.21 5.56
C PRO A 214 19.34 24.62 4.40
N GLN A 215 19.82 25.52 3.53
CA GLN A 215 19.07 25.94 2.35
C GLN A 215 18.89 24.78 1.35
N LEU A 216 19.96 24.02 1.10
CA LEU A 216 19.93 22.84 0.24
C LEU A 216 18.96 21.78 0.78
N GLN A 217 19.01 21.48 2.09
CA GLN A 217 18.09 20.52 2.69
C GLN A 217 16.62 20.97 2.50
N ALA A 218 16.32 22.25 2.77
CA ALA A 218 14.97 22.78 2.59
C ALA A 218 14.50 22.70 1.13
N GLU A 219 15.39 22.93 0.16
CA GLU A 219 15.08 22.79 -1.26
C GLU A 219 14.77 21.34 -1.63
N ILE A 220 15.57 20.38 -1.16
CA ILE A 220 15.33 18.94 -1.39
C ILE A 220 14.04 18.48 -0.71
N GLU A 221 13.76 18.89 0.52
CA GLU A 221 12.52 18.54 1.23
C GLU A 221 11.29 19.09 0.49
N LYS A 222 11.36 20.32 -0.04
CA LYS A 222 10.30 20.89 -0.86
C LYS A 222 10.11 20.12 -2.17
N LEU A 223 11.20 19.85 -2.90
CA LEU A 223 11.15 19.07 -4.14
C LEU A 223 10.55 17.67 -3.88
N ARG A 224 11.00 16.98 -2.83
CA ARG A 224 10.48 15.67 -2.42
C ARG A 224 8.99 15.73 -2.07
N SER A 225 8.54 16.74 -1.33
CA SER A 225 7.13 16.90 -1.01
C SER A 225 6.26 17.03 -2.27
N THR A 226 6.66 17.87 -3.22
CA THR A 226 5.96 18.01 -4.52
C THR A 226 6.02 16.72 -5.34
N GLN A 227 7.15 16.01 -5.31
CA GLN A 227 7.31 14.72 -5.98
C GLN A 227 6.31 13.69 -5.44
N THR A 228 6.21 13.57 -4.11
CA THR A 228 5.25 12.67 -3.44
C THR A 228 3.80 13.05 -3.77
N GLU A 229 3.48 14.34 -3.87
CA GLU A 229 2.15 14.79 -4.27
C GLU A 229 1.78 14.33 -5.69
N HIS A 230 2.67 14.52 -6.67
CA HIS A 230 2.43 14.04 -8.03
C HIS A 230 2.27 12.53 -8.08
N PHE A 231 3.08 11.79 -7.32
CA PHE A 231 2.96 10.34 -7.22
C PHE A 231 1.63 9.89 -6.64
N ASN A 232 1.21 10.48 -5.51
CA ASN A 232 -0.07 10.19 -4.88
C ASN A 232 -1.24 10.47 -5.83
N ASN A 233 -1.15 11.52 -6.66
CA ASN A 233 -2.14 11.79 -7.69
C ASN A 233 -2.17 10.69 -8.76
N VAL A 234 -1.02 10.17 -9.22
CA VAL A 234 -0.99 9.01 -10.14
C VAL A 234 -1.70 7.80 -9.52
N LEU A 235 -1.43 7.48 -8.25
CA LEU A 235 -2.05 6.35 -7.55
C LEU A 235 -3.56 6.52 -7.34
N ALA A 236 -4.02 7.73 -7.02
CA ALA A 236 -5.43 8.01 -6.85
C ALA A 236 -6.22 7.77 -8.14
N TRP A 237 -5.65 8.16 -9.29
CA TRP A 237 -6.26 7.95 -10.60
C TRP A 237 -6.31 6.48 -11.01
N SER A 238 -5.27 5.71 -10.71
CA SER A 238 -5.22 4.29 -11.05
C SER A 238 -6.21 3.45 -10.21
N ILE A 239 -6.49 3.84 -8.97
CA ILE A 239 -7.55 3.22 -8.14
C ILE A 239 -8.94 3.50 -8.73
N GLY A 240 -9.18 4.70 -9.28
CA GLY A 240 -10.46 5.07 -9.89
C GLY A 240 -10.72 4.46 -11.28
N GLY A 241 -9.65 4.16 -12.03
CA GLY A 241 -9.73 3.61 -13.40
C GLY A 241 -9.72 2.08 -13.51
N GLY A 242 -9.45 1.36 -12.40
CA GLY A 242 -9.27 -0.10 -12.38
C GLY A 242 -7.80 -0.53 -12.51
N LEU A 243 -7.46 -1.73 -12.01
CA LEU A 243 -6.06 -2.21 -11.89
C LEU A 243 -5.29 -2.37 -13.20
N GLY A 244 -5.98 -2.32 -14.35
CA GLY A 244 -5.38 -2.41 -15.68
C GLY A 244 -4.86 -1.09 -16.29
N ALA A 245 -4.86 0.03 -15.54
CA ALA A 245 -4.50 1.37 -16.05
C ALA A 245 -3.33 2.05 -15.30
N PHE A 246 -2.44 1.28 -14.68
CA PHE A 246 -1.32 1.84 -13.92
C PHE A 246 -0.16 2.25 -14.84
N ILE A 247 0.28 3.51 -14.71
CA ILE A 247 1.55 4.00 -15.26
C ILE A 247 2.60 3.85 -14.15
N LEU A 248 3.47 2.85 -14.26
CA LEU A 248 4.65 2.75 -13.41
C LEU A 248 5.86 3.24 -14.19
N ILE A 249 6.29 4.46 -13.88
CA ILE A 249 7.65 4.89 -14.22
C ILE A 249 8.46 4.77 -12.95
N ALA A 250 9.42 3.84 -12.94
CA ALA A 250 10.43 3.74 -11.90
C ALA A 250 11.38 4.93 -12.08
N ALA A 251 10.94 6.08 -11.59
CA ALA A 251 11.76 7.25 -11.56
C ALA A 251 12.89 6.99 -10.57
N ALA A 252 14.13 7.15 -11.05
CA ALA A 252 15.31 7.12 -10.22
C ALA A 252 15.07 8.07 -9.03
N ILE A 253 14.93 7.50 -7.82
CA ILE A 253 15.05 8.32 -6.62
C ILE A 253 16.48 8.84 -6.68
N ALA A 254 16.60 10.09 -7.13
CA ALA A 254 17.84 10.76 -7.37
C ALA A 254 18.57 10.92 -6.04
N GLY A 255 19.42 9.95 -5.70
CA GLY A 255 20.15 9.91 -4.45
C GLY A 255 21.30 8.92 -4.44
N THR A 256 21.60 8.27 -5.56
CA THR A 256 22.77 7.40 -5.70
C THR A 256 23.98 8.23 -6.11
N VAL A 257 24.52 9.00 -5.16
CA VAL A 257 25.94 9.36 -5.26
C VAL A 257 26.72 8.22 -4.63
N VAL A 258 27.32 7.38 -5.49
CA VAL A 258 28.30 6.37 -5.08
C VAL A 258 29.55 7.12 -4.63
N ILE A 259 29.73 7.32 -3.32
CA ILE A 259 31.01 7.78 -2.76
C ILE A 259 31.88 6.53 -2.54
N VAL A 260 32.51 6.03 -3.61
CA VAL A 260 33.63 5.08 -3.47
C VAL A 260 34.89 5.91 -3.28
N VAL A 261 35.33 6.04 -2.03
CA VAL A 261 36.73 6.39 -1.73
C VAL A 261 37.44 5.09 -1.39
N THR A 262 37.84 4.32 -2.41
CA THR A 262 38.90 3.33 -2.22
C THR A 262 40.21 4.11 -2.27
N GLY A 263 40.96 4.04 -1.17
CA GLY A 263 42.08 4.95 -0.86
C GLY A 263 43.11 5.13 -1.96
N GLY A 264 43.68 6.34 -1.99
CA GLY A 264 44.86 6.72 -2.77
C GLY A 264 44.60 6.91 -4.27
N THR A 265 44.37 8.15 -4.70
CA THR A 265 44.33 8.61 -6.11
C THR A 265 43.04 8.41 -6.95
N ALA A 266 41.91 8.01 -6.35
CA ALA A 266 40.69 7.76 -7.12
C ALA A 266 39.90 9.02 -7.51
N THR A 267 39.78 9.26 -8.81
CA THR A 267 38.79 10.16 -9.45
C THR A 267 37.37 9.82 -8.95
N PRO A 268 36.53 10.80 -8.56
CA PRO A 268 35.14 10.53 -8.16
C PRO A 268 34.36 9.95 -9.35
N ALA A 269 34.11 8.65 -9.35
CA ALA A 269 33.20 8.03 -10.31
C ALA A 269 31.77 8.25 -9.81
N VAL A 270 31.14 9.34 -10.25
CA VAL A 270 29.69 9.52 -10.17
C VAL A 270 29.05 8.51 -11.12
N VAL A 271 28.86 7.27 -10.65
CA VAL A 271 28.05 6.29 -11.38
C VAL A 271 26.59 6.69 -11.18
N GLY A 272 26.15 7.60 -12.04
CA GLY A 272 24.75 7.92 -12.22
C GLY A 272 24.00 6.67 -12.70
N GLY A 273 22.87 6.39 -12.06
CA GLY A 273 21.88 5.46 -12.57
C GLY A 273 21.49 4.37 -11.58
N LEU A 274 20.40 4.62 -10.84
CA LEU A 274 19.38 3.57 -10.85
C LEU A 274 18.99 3.43 -12.33
N THR A 275 19.30 2.28 -12.94
CA THR A 275 18.73 1.92 -14.23
C THR A 275 17.24 2.14 -14.15
N ALA A 276 16.68 2.90 -15.10
CA ALA A 276 15.25 3.02 -15.28
C ALA A 276 14.73 1.58 -15.37
N LEU A 277 13.98 1.14 -14.36
CA LEU A 277 13.24 -0.10 -14.51
C LEU A 277 12.11 0.27 -15.47
N GLY A 278 12.26 -0.16 -16.72
CA GLY A 278 11.32 0.01 -17.80
C GLY A 278 9.89 -0.39 -17.40
N ALA A 279 8.95 0.36 -17.95
CA ALA A 279 7.54 0.26 -17.63
C ALA A 279 6.95 -1.10 -18.07
N ALA A 280 6.36 -1.84 -17.14
CA ALA A 280 5.33 -2.82 -17.48
C ALA A 280 3.98 -2.08 -17.49
N GLY A 281 3.67 -1.42 -18.61
CA GLY A 281 2.42 -0.67 -18.78
C GLY A 281 1.29 -1.57 -19.28
N ILE A 282 0.08 -1.39 -18.71
CA ILE A 282 -1.18 -1.72 -19.39
C ILE A 282 -2.00 -0.42 -19.46
N GLY A 283 -2.41 -0.04 -20.68
CA GLY A 283 -3.57 0.82 -20.93
C GLY A 283 -3.41 2.34 -21.04
N LEU A 284 -2.54 2.88 -21.91
CA LEU A 284 -2.45 4.34 -22.21
C LEU A 284 -3.58 4.92 -23.11
N GLY A 285 -4.73 4.25 -23.23
CA GLY A 285 -5.75 4.59 -24.24
C GLY A 285 -6.93 5.46 -23.77
N THR A 286 -7.08 5.72 -22.47
CA THR A 286 -8.26 6.42 -21.91
C THR A 286 -7.92 7.83 -21.44
N ALA A 287 -8.91 8.73 -21.35
CA ALA A 287 -8.72 10.07 -20.79
C ALA A 287 -8.12 10.06 -19.37
N ALA A 288 -8.33 8.98 -18.61
CA ALA A 288 -7.71 8.74 -17.31
C ALA A 288 -6.17 8.54 -17.40
N GLY A 289 -5.67 7.93 -18.47
CA GLY A 289 -4.23 7.73 -18.70
C GLY A 289 -3.47 9.04 -18.96
N VAL A 290 -4.10 10.02 -19.63
CA VAL A 290 -3.45 11.31 -19.97
C VAL A 290 -3.13 12.14 -18.72
N THR A 291 -4.05 12.21 -17.75
CA THR A 291 -3.82 12.95 -16.50
C THR A 291 -2.75 12.28 -15.63
N ALA A 292 -2.81 10.95 -15.51
CA ALA A 292 -1.77 10.19 -14.81
C ALA A 292 -0.39 10.40 -15.46
N SER A 293 -0.30 10.44 -16.80
CA SER A 293 0.94 10.73 -17.52
C SER A 293 1.50 12.11 -17.16
N LYS A 294 0.66 13.16 -17.10
CA LYS A 294 1.12 14.51 -16.73
C LYS A 294 1.72 14.58 -15.34
N HIS A 295 1.06 13.99 -14.34
CA HIS A 295 1.62 13.92 -12.99
C HIS A 295 2.92 13.12 -12.97
N MET A 296 3.02 12.07 -13.79
CA MET A 296 4.25 11.30 -13.91
C MET A 296 5.39 12.08 -14.57
N ASP A 297 5.11 12.87 -15.61
CA ASP A 297 6.11 13.74 -16.23
C ASP A 297 6.65 14.76 -15.21
N SER A 298 5.76 15.36 -14.42
CA SER A 298 6.15 16.26 -13.33
C SER A 298 6.98 15.54 -12.25
N TYR A 299 6.64 14.30 -11.90
CA TYR A 299 7.47 13.48 -11.00
C TYR A 299 8.89 13.30 -11.56
N ASN A 300 9.01 12.95 -12.83
CA ASN A 300 10.29 12.70 -13.50
C ASN A 300 11.15 13.98 -13.58
N GLU A 301 10.52 15.12 -13.88
CA GLU A 301 11.20 16.42 -13.90
C GLU A 301 11.78 16.77 -12.52
N ILE A 302 11.03 16.52 -11.43
CA ILE A 302 11.53 16.76 -10.07
C ILE A 302 12.68 15.82 -9.74
N SER A 303 12.58 14.54 -10.13
CA SER A 303 13.67 13.57 -9.98
C SER A 303 14.95 14.05 -10.67
N LYS A 304 14.81 14.57 -11.89
CA LYS A 304 15.92 15.15 -12.65
C LYS A 304 16.54 16.36 -11.93
N LYS A 305 15.72 17.28 -11.40
CA LYS A 305 16.21 18.44 -10.64
C LYS A 305 17.01 18.04 -9.40
N ILE A 306 16.52 17.06 -8.63
CA ILE A 306 17.25 16.52 -7.47
C ILE A 306 18.59 15.90 -7.92
N GLY A 307 18.59 15.18 -9.04
CA GLY A 307 19.82 14.60 -9.62
C GLY A 307 20.83 15.66 -10.05
N GLU A 308 20.37 16.71 -10.72
CA GLU A 308 21.21 17.86 -11.12
C GLU A 308 21.83 18.57 -9.91
N LEU A 309 21.07 18.78 -8.83
CA LEU A 309 21.59 19.30 -7.56
C LEU A 309 22.71 18.40 -7.02
N GLY A 310 22.53 17.08 -7.06
CA GLY A 310 23.54 16.11 -6.66
C GLY A 310 24.84 16.18 -7.48
N THR A 311 24.76 16.36 -8.80
CA THR A 311 25.95 16.45 -9.67
C THR A 311 26.82 17.67 -9.42
N LYS A 312 26.22 18.77 -8.94
CA LYS A 312 26.90 20.06 -8.70
C LYS A 312 27.32 20.24 -7.24
N ALA A 313 26.95 19.31 -6.37
CA ALA A 313 27.14 19.38 -4.94
C ALA A 313 28.56 18.94 -4.52
N ASP A 314 29.10 19.58 -3.48
CA ASP A 314 30.27 19.09 -2.75
C ASP A 314 29.93 17.83 -1.93
N LEU A 315 30.93 17.20 -1.31
CA LEU A 315 30.75 15.95 -0.56
C LEU A 315 29.71 16.06 0.58
N ALA A 316 29.72 17.17 1.32
CA ALA A 316 28.79 17.40 2.43
C ALA A 316 27.34 17.57 1.93
N SER A 317 27.19 18.34 0.85
CA SER A 317 25.92 18.58 0.17
C SER A 317 25.35 17.30 -0.44
N GLN A 318 26.20 16.47 -1.05
CA GLN A 318 25.81 15.15 -1.57
C GLN A 318 25.30 14.22 -0.46
N ALA A 319 25.96 14.22 0.70
CA ALA A 319 25.50 13.48 1.86
C ALA A 319 24.13 13.96 2.34
N VAL A 320 23.92 15.28 2.44
CA VAL A 320 22.62 15.86 2.85
C VAL A 320 21.51 15.49 1.86
N ILE A 321 21.77 15.55 0.55
CA ILE A 321 20.81 15.14 -0.49
C ILE A 321 20.46 13.65 -0.32
N SER A 322 21.46 12.77 -0.24
CA SER A 322 21.26 11.32 -0.11
C SER A 322 20.49 10.95 1.16
N LEU A 323 20.87 11.50 2.30
CA LEU A 323 20.26 11.21 3.60
C LEU A 323 18.86 11.79 3.73
N THR A 324 18.62 12.99 3.19
CA THR A 324 17.27 13.58 3.13
C THR A 324 16.33 12.70 2.31
N ASN A 325 16.80 12.21 1.17
CA ASN A 325 16.02 11.31 0.31
C ASN A 325 15.78 9.95 0.95
N ALA A 326 16.78 9.39 1.65
CA ALA A 326 16.64 8.14 2.41
C ALA A 326 15.55 8.25 3.48
N LYS A 327 15.64 9.31 4.29
CA LYS A 327 14.70 9.65 5.37
C LYS A 327 13.28 9.80 4.83
N ALA A 328 13.12 10.55 3.74
CA ALA A 328 11.82 10.72 3.09
C ALA A 328 11.27 9.39 2.56
N THR A 329 12.09 8.60 1.89
CA THR A 329 11.67 7.29 1.35
C THR A 329 11.23 6.33 2.45
N LEU A 330 11.95 6.29 3.58
CA LEU A 330 11.59 5.46 4.72
C LEU A 330 10.30 5.94 5.40
N THR A 331 10.06 7.26 5.41
CA THR A 331 8.80 7.88 5.84
C THR A 331 7.64 7.43 4.94
N ASP A 332 7.81 7.55 3.63
CA ASP A 332 6.81 7.15 2.64
C ASP A 332 6.49 5.65 2.74
N LEU A 333 7.50 4.82 3.01
CA LEU A 333 7.37 3.37 3.16
C LEU A 333 6.51 2.99 4.37
N TYR A 334 6.75 3.55 5.56
CA TYR A 334 5.89 3.24 6.72
C TYR A 334 4.44 3.72 6.53
N GLN A 335 4.24 4.87 5.88
CA GLN A 335 2.90 5.40 5.58
C GLN A 335 2.17 4.51 4.57
N THR A 336 2.88 3.97 3.59
CA THR A 336 2.30 3.05 2.59
C THR A 336 1.90 1.71 3.23
N VAL A 337 2.68 1.20 4.20
CA VAL A 337 2.28 0.01 4.98
C VAL A 337 0.98 0.25 5.74
N ASP A 338 0.78 1.47 6.29
CA ASP A 338 -0.49 1.83 6.93
C ASP A 338 -1.68 1.77 5.96
N GLN A 339 -1.52 2.30 4.74
CA GLN A 339 -2.54 2.20 3.70
C GLN A 339 -2.77 0.75 3.25
N ALA A 340 -1.72 -0.07 3.19
CA ALA A 340 -1.84 -1.50 2.89
C ALA A 340 -2.67 -2.22 3.96
N ILE A 341 -2.43 -1.93 5.24
CA ILE A 341 -3.23 -2.45 6.37
C ILE A 341 -4.70 -2.08 6.20
N LEU A 342 -5.03 -0.81 5.92
CA LEU A 342 -6.41 -0.36 5.72
C LEU A 342 -7.10 -1.09 4.56
N SER A 343 -6.40 -1.27 3.44
CA SER A 343 -6.95 -2.01 2.28
C SER A 343 -7.22 -3.49 2.62
N LEU A 344 -6.31 -4.14 3.34
CA LEU A 344 -6.48 -5.53 3.78
C LEU A 344 -7.57 -5.67 4.84
N THR A 345 -7.73 -4.70 5.74
CA THR A 345 -8.86 -4.66 6.67
C THR A 345 -10.19 -4.58 5.92
N SER A 346 -10.25 -3.82 4.82
CA SER A 346 -11.45 -3.79 3.98
C SER A 346 -11.72 -5.15 3.31
N ILE A 347 -10.69 -5.86 2.86
CA ILE A 347 -10.81 -7.23 2.33
C ILE A 347 -11.31 -8.19 3.42
N GLN A 348 -10.73 -8.13 4.63
CA GLN A 348 -11.16 -8.95 5.78
C GLN A 348 -12.62 -8.70 6.15
N GLN A 349 -13.03 -7.43 6.22
CA GLN A 349 -14.41 -7.05 6.51
C GLN A 349 -15.37 -7.62 5.48
N GLN A 350 -14.99 -7.62 4.21
CA GLN A 350 -15.84 -8.20 3.17
C GLN A 350 -15.93 -9.73 3.29
N TRP A 351 -14.83 -10.43 3.61
CA TRP A 351 -14.92 -11.86 3.93
C TRP A 351 -15.85 -12.13 5.11
N ASN A 352 -15.77 -11.34 6.19
CA ASN A 352 -16.64 -11.49 7.34
C ASN A 352 -18.12 -11.23 7.00
N LYS A 353 -18.39 -10.19 6.20
CA LYS A 353 -19.74 -9.87 5.74
C LYS A 353 -20.31 -11.02 4.91
N MET A 354 -19.54 -11.51 3.94
CA MET A 354 -19.92 -12.68 3.14
C MET A 354 -20.14 -13.92 4.01
N GLY A 355 -19.25 -14.19 4.96
CA GLY A 355 -19.38 -15.35 5.85
C GLY A 355 -20.69 -15.31 6.65
N ALA A 356 -21.05 -14.14 7.18
CA ALA A 356 -22.31 -13.93 7.86
C ALA A 356 -23.52 -14.11 6.92
N ASN A 357 -23.47 -13.55 5.72
CA ASN A 357 -24.53 -13.66 4.72
C ASN A 357 -24.78 -15.11 4.26
N TYR A 358 -23.71 -15.87 3.99
CA TYR A 358 -23.82 -17.28 3.62
C TYR A 358 -24.33 -18.13 4.78
N THR A 359 -23.88 -17.84 6.01
CA THR A 359 -24.35 -18.55 7.22
C THR A 359 -25.84 -18.29 7.46
N ASP A 360 -26.27 -17.03 7.31
CA ASP A 360 -27.70 -16.67 7.43
C ASP A 360 -28.54 -17.39 6.38
N LEU A 361 -28.09 -17.46 5.12
CA LEU A 361 -28.77 -18.27 4.10
C LEU A 361 -28.81 -19.76 4.51
N HIS A 362 -27.66 -20.33 4.87
CA HIS A 362 -27.53 -21.73 5.26
C HIS A 362 -28.50 -22.12 6.39
N ASP A 363 -28.59 -21.29 7.43
CA ASP A 363 -29.39 -21.57 8.63
C ASP A 363 -30.90 -21.42 8.37
N ASN A 364 -31.28 -20.58 7.41
CA ASN A 364 -32.69 -20.33 7.09
C ASN A 364 -33.30 -21.30 6.07
N ILE A 365 -32.50 -22.08 5.32
CA ILE A 365 -32.97 -22.99 4.25
C ILE A 365 -34.10 -23.92 4.70
N ASP A 366 -34.01 -24.50 5.90
CA ASP A 366 -34.97 -25.49 6.37
C ASP A 366 -36.36 -24.86 6.56
N SER A 367 -36.40 -23.60 7.02
CA SER A 367 -37.61 -22.83 7.27
C SER A 367 -38.09 -22.00 6.06
N MET A 368 -37.32 -21.97 4.97
CA MET A 368 -37.62 -21.14 3.81
C MET A 368 -38.82 -21.66 3.02
N GLN A 369 -39.73 -20.76 2.64
CA GLN A 369 -40.90 -21.10 1.82
C GLN A 369 -40.45 -21.39 0.38
N GLU A 370 -41.09 -22.36 -0.28
CA GLU A 370 -40.63 -22.87 -1.59
C GLU A 370 -40.52 -21.80 -2.69
N HIS A 371 -41.43 -20.83 -2.74
CA HIS A 371 -41.41 -19.77 -3.75
C HIS A 371 -40.24 -18.78 -3.57
N LYS A 372 -39.54 -18.83 -2.42
CA LYS A 372 -38.39 -17.96 -2.11
C LYS A 372 -37.07 -18.56 -2.58
N PHE A 373 -37.05 -19.84 -2.97
CA PHE A 373 -35.86 -20.49 -3.54
C PHE A 373 -35.38 -19.82 -4.83
N SER A 374 -36.28 -19.25 -5.64
CA SER A 374 -35.89 -18.50 -6.85
C SER A 374 -35.04 -17.26 -6.54
N LEU A 375 -35.20 -16.66 -5.35
CA LEU A 375 -34.38 -15.52 -4.93
C LEU A 375 -32.93 -15.92 -4.65
N ILE A 376 -32.70 -17.16 -4.20
CA ILE A 376 -31.34 -17.71 -4.03
C ILE A 376 -30.64 -17.81 -5.39
N LEU A 377 -31.37 -18.21 -6.43
CA LEU A 377 -30.81 -18.31 -7.78
C LEU A 377 -30.35 -16.95 -8.31
N ASP A 378 -31.15 -15.90 -8.06
CA ASP A 378 -30.79 -14.53 -8.43
C ASP A 378 -29.53 -14.06 -7.67
N ASP A 379 -29.46 -14.32 -6.37
CA ASP A 379 -28.29 -14.00 -5.52
C ASP A 379 -27.02 -14.74 -5.98
N LEU A 380 -27.13 -16.04 -6.28
CA LEU A 380 -26.02 -16.85 -6.81
C LEU A 380 -25.53 -16.33 -8.16
N LYS A 381 -26.46 -15.95 -9.05
CA LYS A 381 -26.12 -15.41 -10.37
C LYS A 381 -25.42 -14.06 -10.27
N ALA A 382 -25.92 -13.18 -9.41
CA ALA A 382 -25.28 -11.90 -9.12
C ALA A 382 -23.86 -12.11 -8.56
N ALA A 383 -23.69 -13.02 -7.60
CA ALA A 383 -22.40 -13.36 -7.03
C ALA A 383 -21.42 -13.92 -8.08
N LYS A 384 -21.86 -14.83 -8.96
CA LYS A 384 -21.03 -15.39 -10.06
C LYS A 384 -20.47 -14.29 -10.95
N GLN A 385 -21.32 -13.32 -11.30
CA GLN A 385 -20.92 -12.20 -12.15
C GLN A 385 -19.94 -11.26 -11.42
N SER A 386 -20.26 -10.88 -10.18
CA SER A 386 -19.40 -10.02 -9.36
C SER A 386 -18.03 -10.63 -9.08
N TRP A 387 -17.93 -11.95 -8.85
CA TRP A 387 -16.66 -12.66 -8.69
C TRP A 387 -15.82 -12.66 -9.98
N SER A 388 -16.46 -12.87 -11.12
CA SER A 388 -15.79 -12.79 -12.42
C SER A 388 -15.24 -11.40 -12.72
N ASP A 389 -15.91 -10.34 -12.26
CA ASP A 389 -15.48 -8.95 -12.47
C ASP A 389 -14.21 -8.59 -11.71
N ILE A 390 -13.97 -9.20 -10.54
CA ILE A 390 -12.78 -8.93 -9.72
C ILE A 390 -11.66 -9.95 -9.91
N HIS A 391 -11.89 -11.05 -10.63
CA HIS A 391 -10.91 -12.10 -10.86
C HIS A 391 -9.61 -11.55 -11.46
N LYS A 392 -9.70 -10.74 -12.52
CA LYS A 392 -8.51 -10.18 -13.20
C LYS A 392 -7.71 -9.24 -12.29
N ASP A 393 -8.41 -8.46 -11.48
CA ASP A 393 -7.82 -7.53 -10.52
C ASP A 393 -7.03 -8.30 -9.44
N ALA A 394 -7.62 -9.37 -8.91
CA ALA A 394 -6.96 -10.25 -7.94
C ALA A 394 -5.81 -11.06 -8.57
N GLU A 395 -5.99 -11.57 -9.79
CA GLU A 395 -4.99 -12.32 -10.53
C GLU A 395 -3.74 -11.45 -10.79
N PHE A 396 -3.94 -10.20 -11.21
CA PHE A 396 -2.86 -9.23 -11.41
C PHE A 396 -2.00 -9.06 -10.17
N ILE A 397 -2.61 -8.91 -9.00
CA ILE A 397 -1.90 -8.77 -7.71
C ILE A 397 -1.24 -10.08 -7.28
N SER A 398 -1.86 -11.22 -7.57
CA SER A 398 -1.37 -12.54 -7.16
C SER A 398 -0.06 -12.95 -7.85
N LYS A 399 0.23 -12.34 -9.01
CA LYS A 399 1.44 -12.55 -9.81
C LYS A 399 2.54 -11.60 -9.37
N ASP A 400 3.79 -11.98 -9.63
CA ASP A 400 4.89 -11.05 -9.39
C ASP A 400 4.83 -9.92 -10.42
N ILE A 401 4.59 -8.70 -9.94
CA ILE A 401 4.57 -7.53 -10.81
C ILE A 401 6.03 -7.14 -11.06
N ALA A 402 6.59 -7.71 -12.12
CA ALA A 402 7.97 -7.46 -12.49
C ALA A 402 8.13 -6.04 -13.03
N PHE A 403 9.07 -5.30 -12.44
CA PHE A 403 9.61 -4.11 -13.06
C PHE A 403 10.67 -4.58 -14.05
N THR A 404 10.34 -4.59 -15.34
CA THR A 404 11.31 -4.97 -16.38
C THR A 404 12.47 -3.99 -16.35
N GLN A 405 13.73 -4.45 -16.38
CA GLN A 405 14.84 -3.52 -16.67
C GLN A 405 14.82 -3.29 -18.18
N GLU A 406 14.74 -2.03 -18.64
CA GLU A 406 15.09 -1.77 -20.03
C GLU A 406 16.59 -2.02 -20.16
N THR A 407 16.95 -3.11 -20.83
CA THR A 407 18.30 -3.32 -21.35
C THR A 407 18.49 -2.31 -22.47
N LYS A 408 19.03 -1.14 -22.13
CA LYS A 408 19.53 -0.20 -23.14
C LYS A 408 20.78 -0.83 -23.77
N ASN A 409 20.62 -1.35 -24.98
CA ASN A 409 21.73 -1.61 -25.90
C ASN A 409 22.29 -0.30 -26.47
#